data_AF-A0AAX6LGU7-F1
#
_entry.id   AF-A0AAX6LGU7-F1
#
_cell.length_a   1.000
_cell.length_b   1.000
_cell.length_c   1.000
_cell.angle_alpha   90.00
_cell.angle_beta   90.00
_cell.angle_gamma   90.00
#
_symmetry.space_group_name_H-M   'P 1'
#
loop_
_entity.id
_entity.type
_entity.pdbx_description
1 polymer ?
#
loop_
_entity_poly.entity_id
_entity_poly.type
_entity_poly.pdbx_seq_one_letter_code
_entity_poly.pdbx_strand_id
1 'polypeptide(L)'
;MNNYLVTFNPEKDLNSEFAVNIRTTLENLSPDKWVQIFPFQIAIQSELTITELKQELSKIEKSQRVSIVRFDAWSTNEERSSQFLSEYGY
;
A
#
# COMPACT_ATOMS: atom_id res chain seq x y z
N MET A 1 13.09 8.71 1.96
CA MET A 1 12.10 7.61 2.00
C MET A 1 11.01 7.84 3.06
N ASN A 2 9.74 7.89 2.65
CA ASN A 2 8.59 7.96 3.55
C ASN A 2 7.90 6.59 3.63
N ASN A 3 7.41 6.21 4.81
CA ASN A 3 6.62 5.00 5.02
C ASN A 3 5.12 5.34 4.92
N TYR A 4 4.40 4.64 4.05
CA TYR A 4 2.97 4.85 3.85
C TYR A 4 2.19 3.55 4.01
N LEU A 5 1.03 3.68 4.64
CA LEU A 5 0.00 2.65 4.69
C LEU A 5 -1.11 3.04 3.71
N VAL A 6 -1.29 2.25 2.67
CA VAL A 6 -2.34 2.44 1.66
C VAL A 6 -3.43 1.41 1.89
N THR A 7 -4.63 1.89 2.22
CA THR A 7 -5.82 1.05 2.41
C THR A 7 -6.84 1.37 1.33
N PHE A 8 -7.43 0.35 0.72
CA PHE A 8 -8.44 0.52 -0.31
C PHE A 8 -9.70 -0.27 0.02
N ASN A 9 -10.79 0.08 -0.66
CA ASN A 9 -12.10 -0.49 -0.35
C ASN A 9 -12.08 -2.02 -0.54
N PRO A 10 -12.65 -2.79 0.41
CA PRO A 10 -12.78 -4.23 0.24
C PRO A 10 -13.67 -4.56 -0.95
N GLU A 11 -13.16 -5.41 -1.83
CA GLU A 11 -13.89 -5.95 -2.98
C GLU A 11 -14.38 -7.38 -2.69
N LYS A 12 -15.49 -7.78 -3.32
CA LYS A 12 -15.96 -9.18 -3.22
C LYS A 12 -14.96 -10.14 -3.86
N ASP A 13 -14.34 -9.70 -4.94
CA ASP A 13 -13.27 -10.40 -5.62
C ASP A 13 -11.92 -9.79 -5.24
N LEU A 14 -11.10 -10.56 -4.53
CA LEU A 14 -9.74 -10.16 -4.13
C LEU A 14 -8.85 -9.84 -5.33
N ASN A 15 -9.18 -10.38 -6.51
CA ASN A 15 -8.45 -10.23 -7.76
C ASN A 15 -9.24 -9.45 -8.80
N SER A 16 -10.18 -8.60 -8.36
CA SER A 16 -10.82 -7.63 -9.25
C SER A 16 -9.76 -6.81 -9.99
N GLU A 17 -10.12 -6.33 -11.18
CA GLU A 17 -9.25 -5.48 -12.00
C GLU A 17 -8.69 -4.29 -11.19
N PHE A 18 -9.54 -3.65 -10.39
CA PHE A 18 -9.13 -2.59 -9.46
C PHE A 18 -8.08 -3.06 -8.43
N ALA A 19 -8.33 -4.19 -7.76
CA ALA A 19 -7.43 -4.71 -6.73
C ALA A 19 -6.08 -5.15 -7.30
N VAL A 20 -6.06 -5.69 -8.53
CA VAL A 20 -4.82 -6.01 -9.26
C VAL A 20 -4.09 -4.73 -9.64
N ASN A 21 -4.78 -3.77 -10.27
CA ASN A 21 -4.17 -2.53 -10.74
C ASN A 21 -3.57 -1.70 -9.59
N ILE A 22 -4.25 -1.62 -8.44
CA ILE A 22 -3.73 -0.89 -7.28
C ILE A 22 -2.50 -1.58 -6.69
N ARG A 23 -2.50 -2.92 -6.56
CA ARG A 23 -1.32 -3.67 -6.10
C ARG A 23 -0.14 -3.47 -7.03
N THR A 24 -0.34 -3.66 -8.33
CA THR A 24 0.71 -3.45 -9.34
C THR A 24 1.24 -2.02 -9.33
N THR A 25 0.36 -1.01 -9.17
CA THR A 25 0.80 0.39 -9.07
C THR A 25 1.66 0.62 -7.83
N LEU A 26 1.24 0.10 -6.68
CA LEU A 26 1.97 0.25 -5.41
C LEU A 26 3.33 -0.47 -5.44
N GLU A 27 3.39 -1.66 -6.03
CA GLU A 27 4.62 -2.42 -6.26
C GLU A 27 5.60 -1.64 -7.16
N ASN A 28 5.10 -1.07 -8.26
CA ASN A 28 5.94 -0.26 -9.16
C ASN A 28 6.45 1.03 -8.51
N LEU A 29 5.67 1.63 -7.60
CA LEU A 29 6.07 2.83 -6.85
C LEU A 29 7.03 2.54 -5.69
N SER A 30 7.18 1.26 -5.33
CA SER A 30 7.99 0.80 -4.19
C SER A 30 8.68 -0.53 -4.52
N PRO A 31 9.58 -0.54 -5.52
CA PRO A 31 10.26 -1.77 -5.95
C PRO A 31 10.99 -2.39 -4.75
N ASP A 32 10.74 -3.68 -4.53
CA ASP A 32 11.32 -4.51 -3.46
C ASP A 32 10.99 -4.08 -2.02
N LYS A 33 10.14 -3.06 -1.83
CA LYS A 33 9.86 -2.45 -0.54
C LYS A 33 8.38 -2.27 -0.29
N TRP A 34 7.55 -3.25 -0.65
CA TRP A 34 6.12 -3.26 -0.36
C TRP A 34 5.72 -4.50 0.44
N VAL A 35 4.79 -4.34 1.38
CA VAL A 35 4.28 -5.44 2.23
C VAL A 35 2.76 -5.39 2.26
N GLN A 36 2.12 -6.47 1.79
CA GLN A 36 0.68 -6.63 1.94
C GLN A 36 0.35 -7.15 3.35
N ILE A 37 -0.11 -6.25 4.23
CA ILE A 37 -0.46 -6.56 5.63
C ILE A 37 -1.86 -7.20 5.69
N PHE A 38 -2.81 -6.69 4.91
CA PHE A 38 -4.13 -7.29 4.69
C PHE A 38 -4.45 -7.31 3.20
N PRO A 39 -5.46 -8.08 2.73
CA PRO A 39 -5.82 -8.12 1.30
C PRO A 39 -6.05 -6.76 0.65
N PHE A 40 -6.48 -5.76 1.43
CA PHE A 40 -6.76 -4.39 0.98
C PHE A 40 -5.96 -3.32 1.72
N GLN A 41 -4.83 -3.72 2.33
CA GLN A 41 -3.95 -2.80 3.06
C GLN A 41 -2.49 -3.16 2.82
N ILE A 42 -1.75 -2.20 2.28
CA ILE A 42 -0.38 -2.39 1.81
C ILE A 42 0.50 -1.29 2.38
N ALA A 43 1.60 -1.68 3.00
CA ALA A 43 2.68 -0.78 3.35
C ALA A 43 3.61 -0.61 2.14
N ILE A 44 3.99 0.64 1.85
CA ILE A 44 4.99 0.97 0.83
C ILE A 44 6.02 1.97 1.38
N GLN A 45 7.24 1.92 0.85
CA GLN A 45 8.23 2.98 0.98
C GLN A 45 8.31 3.79 -0.32
N SER A 46 8.23 5.11 -0.24
CA SER A 46 8.31 5.95 -1.44
C SER A 46 9.01 7.29 -1.17
N GLU A 47 9.75 7.78 -2.15
CA GLU A 47 10.26 9.15 -2.16
C GLU A 47 9.17 10.18 -2.52
N LEU A 48 8.04 9.73 -3.06
CA LEU A 48 6.90 10.60 -3.34
C LEU A 48 6.32 11.18 -2.05
N THR A 49 5.83 12.42 -2.16
CA THR A 49 4.97 13.01 -1.16
C THR A 49 3.59 12.35 -1.16
N ILE A 50 2.85 12.50 -0.06
CA ILE A 50 1.47 11.97 0.03
C ILE A 50 0.56 12.52 -1.08
N THR A 51 0.80 13.76 -1.53
CA THR A 51 0.02 14.41 -2.60
C THR A 51 0.33 13.78 -3.95
N GLU A 52 1.60 13.54 -4.28
CA GLU A 52 2.01 12.88 -5.52
C GLU A 52 1.52 11.43 -5.54
N LEU A 53 1.67 10.70 -4.43
CA LEU A 53 1.16 9.33 -4.32
C LEU A 53 -0.36 9.28 -4.53
N LYS A 54 -1.11 10.23 -3.94
CA LYS A 54 -2.55 10.36 -4.19
C LYS A 54 -2.86 10.63 -5.66
N GLN A 55 -2.07 11.47 -6.34
CA GLN A 55 -2.25 11.75 -7.76
C GLN A 55 -2.03 10.50 -8.61
N GLU A 56 -0.99 9.71 -8.33
CA GLU A 56 -0.74 8.43 -9.02
C GLU A 56 -1.90 7.45 -8.83
N LEU A 57 -2.34 7.23 -7.59
CA LEU A 57 -3.43 6.30 -7.30
C LEU A 57 -4.78 6.76 -7.89
N SER A 58 -4.99 8.08 -8.05
CA SER A 58 -6.20 8.61 -8.67
C SER A 58 -6.35 8.30 -10.16
N LYS A 59 -5.29 7.82 -10.82
CA LYS A 59 -5.29 7.42 -12.24
C LYS A 59 -5.93 6.05 -12.47
N ILE A 60 -6.03 5.21 -11.43
CA ILE A 60 -6.50 3.82 -11.53
C ILE A 60 -8.02 3.79 -11.69
N GLU A 61 -8.76 4.28 -10.68
CA GLU A 61 -10.21 4.35 -10.75
C GLU A 61 -10.77 5.35 -9.73
N LYS A 62 -11.50 6.35 -10.21
CA LYS A 62 -11.95 7.50 -9.39
C LYS A 62 -13.12 7.18 -8.45
N SER A 63 -13.84 6.09 -8.69
CA SER A 63 -15.02 5.69 -7.90
C SER A 63 -14.64 4.96 -6.61
N GLN A 64 -13.41 4.44 -6.53
CA GLN A 64 -12.97 3.60 -5.43
C GLN A 64 -12.30 4.41 -4.31
N ARG A 65 -12.60 4.03 -3.06
CA ARG A 65 -12.06 4.69 -1.88
C ARG A 65 -10.66 4.18 -1.58
N VAL A 66 -9.71 5.10 -1.53
CA VAL A 66 -8.33 4.84 -1.11
C VAL A 66 -7.96 5.83 -0.01
N SER A 67 -7.34 5.32 1.05
CA SER A 67 -6.77 6.08 2.16
C SER A 67 -5.27 5.87 2.19
N ILE A 68 -4.52 6.95 2.39
CA ILE A 68 -3.06 6.96 2.49
C ILE A 68 -2.70 7.60 3.82
N VAL A 69 -1.91 6.90 4.63
CA VAL A 69 -1.41 7.40 5.92
C VAL A 69 0.10 7.34 5.91
N ARG A 70 0.77 8.46 6.19
CA ARG A 70 2.21 8.44 6.51
C ARG A 70 2.38 8.02 7.97
N PHE A 71 3.30 7.10 8.23
CA PHE A 71 3.59 6.62 9.58
C PHE A 71 5.09 6.62 9.87
N ASP A 72 5.43 6.68 11.16
CA ASP A 72 6.77 6.59 11.72
C ASP A 72 6.95 5.37 12.63
N ALA A 73 5.85 4.73 13.02
CA ALA A 73 5.82 3.51 13.80
C ALA A 73 4.68 2.59 13.33
N TRP A 74 4.89 1.29 13.50
CA TRP A 74 3.93 0.25 13.15
C TRP A 74 3.94 -0.87 14.20
N SER A 75 2.86 -1.64 14.25
CA SER A 75 2.76 -2.87 15.05
C SER A 75 1.67 -3.76 14.45
N THR A 76 1.91 -5.07 14.45
CA THR A 76 0.92 -6.08 14.05
C THR A 76 1.14 -7.33 14.89
N ASN A 77 0.08 -8.13 15.07
CA ASN A 77 0.15 -9.42 15.75
C ASN A 77 0.37 -10.59 14.76
N GLU A 78 0.53 -10.29 13.48
CA GLU A 78 0.74 -11.27 12.41
C GLU A 78 2.24 -11.42 12.13
N GLU A 79 2.74 -12.64 12.26
CA GLU A 79 4.19 -12.94 12.26
C GLU A 79 4.84 -12.62 10.91
N ARG A 80 4.19 -12.99 9.79
CA ARG A 80 4.74 -12.79 8.44
C ARG A 80 4.93 -11.30 8.13
N SER A 81 3.91 -10.49 8.41
CA SER A 81 3.95 -9.04 8.19
C SER A 81 4.99 -8.39 9.10
N SER A 82 5.09 -8.84 10.36
CA SER A 82 6.12 -8.36 11.29
C SER A 82 7.54 -8.63 10.77
N GLN A 83 7.77 -9.84 10.23
CA GLN A 83 9.04 -10.20 9.62
C GLN A 83 9.35 -9.33 8.41
N PHE A 84 8.45 -9.24 7.43
CA PHE A 84 8.70 -8.46 6.21
C PHE A 84 8.86 -6.96 6.46
N LEU A 85 8.05 -6.37 7.34
CA LEU A 85 8.19 -4.95 7.70
C LEU A 85 9.55 -4.69 8.35
N SER A 86 10.02 -5.58 9.23
CA SER A 86 11.34 -5.48 9.85
C SER A 86 12.47 -5.66 8.83
N GLU A 87 12.40 -6.67 7.96
CA GLU A 87 13.39 -6.94 6.91
C GLU A 87 13.50 -5.77 5.91
N TYR A 88 12.38 -5.10 5.63
CA TYR A 88 12.36 -3.99 4.69
C TYR A 88 12.72 -2.65 5.32
N GLY A 89 12.81 -2.57 6.66
CA GLY A 89 13.23 -1.39 7.40
C GLY A 89 12.12 -0.34 7.55
N TYR A 90 10.90 -0.80 7.79
CA TYR A 90 9.74 0.04 8.07
C TYR A 90 9.70 0.59 9.49
#